data_AF-A0A376HKV6-F1
#
_entry.id   AF-A0A376HKV6-F1
#
_cell.length_a   1.000
_cell.length_b   1.000
_cell.length_c   1.000
_cell.angle_alpha   90.00
_cell.angle_beta   90.00
_cell.angle_gamma   90.00
#
_symmetry.space_group_name_H-M   'P 1'
#
loop_
_entity.id
_entity.type
_entity.pdbx_description
1 polymer ?
#
loop_
_entity_poly.entity_id
_entity_poly.type
_entity_poly.pdbx_seq_one_letter_code
_entity_poly.pdbx_strand_id
1 'polypeptide(L)'
;MDHYCTVSDTKEADYVLYDGDGLELLIKSSGSKIWQFRYIRPVTKKRAKKSIGPYPSVTLADARNYRAESRSLLAKQIDPQEHQQEQLRSSLEAKTNTFQLVAER
;
A
#
# COMPACT_ATOMS: atom_id res chain seq x y z
N MET A 1 15.26 -48.41 11.99
CA MET A 1 14.18 -47.77 12.78
C MET A 1 14.75 -46.44 13.24
N ASP A 2 14.76 -45.48 12.33
CA ASP A 2 15.51 -44.24 12.47
C ASP A 2 14.51 -43.15 12.14
N HIS A 3 14.02 -42.54 13.22
CA HIS A 3 13.02 -41.48 13.18
C HIS A 3 13.57 -40.30 12.38
N TYR A 4 13.07 -40.10 11.17
CA TYR A 4 13.19 -38.83 10.48
C TYR A 4 12.46 -37.78 11.33
N CYS A 5 13.26 -36.97 12.02
CA CYS A 5 12.84 -35.85 12.82
C CYS A 5 12.19 -34.81 11.89
N THR A 6 10.86 -34.80 11.81
CA THR A 6 10.10 -33.76 11.11
C THR A 6 10.15 -32.49 11.96
N VAL A 7 11.08 -31.59 11.66
CA VAL A 7 11.13 -30.26 12.27
C VAL A 7 11.09 -29.20 11.20
N SER A 8 9.92 -28.59 11.02
CA SER A 8 9.84 -27.21 10.51
C SER A 8 8.44 -26.64 10.75
N ASP A 9 7.96 -26.67 12.00
CA ASP A 9 6.99 -25.65 12.43
C ASP A 9 7.80 -24.49 13.04
N THR A 10 8.41 -23.71 12.16
CA THR A 10 8.93 -22.40 12.55
C THR A 10 7.77 -21.43 12.36
N LYS A 11 7.24 -20.88 13.45
CA LYS A 11 6.49 -19.63 13.38
C LYS A 11 7.50 -18.53 13.03
N GLU A 12 7.83 -18.45 11.76
CA GLU A 12 8.78 -17.50 11.19
C GLU A 12 8.26 -16.09 11.44
N ALA A 13 9.03 -15.28 12.16
CA ALA A 13 8.69 -13.89 12.45
C ALA A 13 8.41 -13.10 11.16
N ASP A 14 7.64 -12.01 11.28
CA ASP A 14 7.34 -11.14 10.15
C ASP A 14 8.63 -10.68 9.45
N TYR A 15 8.71 -10.86 8.13
CA TYR A 15 9.87 -10.48 7.33
C TYR A 15 9.48 -9.71 6.07
N VAL A 16 10.45 -9.05 5.45
CA VAL A 16 10.22 -8.15 4.31
C VAL A 16 11.04 -8.59 3.11
N LEU A 17 10.38 -8.68 1.97
CA LEU A 17 11.03 -8.87 0.66
C LEU A 17 11.07 -7.54 -0.08
N TYR A 18 12.23 -7.14 -0.57
CA TYR A 18 12.40 -5.85 -1.25
C TYR A 18 12.30 -6.02 -2.77
N ASP A 19 11.42 -5.27 -3.42
CA ASP A 19 11.36 -5.18 -4.89
C ASP A 19 12.25 -4.05 -5.43
N GLY A 20 12.47 -3.01 -4.62
CA GLY A 20 13.34 -1.86 -4.94
C GLY A 20 12.58 -0.54 -5.02
N ASP A 21 13.31 0.58 -5.05
CA ASP A 21 12.74 1.94 -5.07
C ASP A 21 11.71 2.21 -3.97
N GLY A 22 11.90 1.60 -2.80
CA GLY A 22 10.98 1.73 -1.66
C GLY A 22 9.76 0.80 -1.71
N LEU A 23 9.57 0.00 -2.75
CA LEU A 23 8.54 -1.05 -2.79
C LEU A 23 9.04 -2.32 -2.06
N GLU A 24 8.20 -2.84 -1.17
CA GLU A 24 8.49 -4.02 -0.37
C GLU A 24 7.22 -4.86 -0.14
N LEU A 25 7.40 -6.17 0.07
CA LEU A 25 6.34 -7.11 0.41
C LEU A 25 6.57 -7.57 1.85
N LEU A 26 5.67 -7.17 2.75
CA LEU A 26 5.63 -7.65 4.13
C LEU A 26 4.98 -9.03 4.16
N ILE A 27 5.74 -10.02 4.60
CA ILE A 27 5.26 -11.38 4.86
C ILE A 27 5.05 -11.51 6.36
N LYS A 28 3.80 -11.69 6.77
CA LYS A 28 3.47 -11.94 8.17
C LYS A 28 3.68 -13.41 8.49
N SER A 29 4.03 -13.68 9.75
CA SER A 29 4.01 -15.00 10.37
C SER A 29 2.67 -15.74 10.20
N SER A 30 1.56 -15.00 10.03
CA SER A 30 0.23 -15.54 9.72
C SER A 30 0.06 -16.04 8.28
N GLY A 31 1.07 -15.89 7.43
CA GLY A 31 1.02 -16.19 5.98
C GLY A 31 0.42 -15.07 5.12
N SER A 32 -0.11 -14.01 5.74
CA SER A 32 -0.64 -12.84 5.03
C SER A 32 0.50 -12.04 4.39
N LYS A 33 0.29 -11.57 3.17
CA LYS A 33 1.29 -10.83 2.39
C LYS A 33 0.75 -9.46 2.02
N ILE A 34 1.50 -8.38 2.28
CA ILE A 34 1.03 -7.01 2.08
C ILE A 34 2.10 -6.20 1.34
N TRP A 35 1.73 -5.62 0.20
CA TRP A 35 2.57 -4.66 -0.50
C TRP A 35 2.64 -3.34 0.27
N GLN A 36 3.85 -2.84 0.49
CA GLN A 36 4.12 -1.58 1.16
C GLN A 36 5.06 -0.72 0.32
N PHE A 37 4.83 0.58 0.32
CA PHE A 37 5.67 1.57 -0.31
C PHE A 37 6.23 2.53 0.74
N ARG A 38 7.56 2.57 0.86
CA ARG A 38 8.30 3.46 1.76
C ARG A 38 8.81 4.67 1.00
N TYR A 39 8.62 5.85 1.57
CA TYR A 39 9.07 7.10 0.99
C TYR A 39 9.35 8.16 2.05
N ILE A 40 9.93 9.30 1.65
CA ILE A 40 10.09 10.48 2.49
C ILE A 40 9.05 11.51 2.08
N ARG A 41 8.28 12.01 3.04
CA ARG A 41 7.29 13.05 2.76
C ARG A 41 7.98 14.32 2.27
N PRO A 42 7.52 14.95 1.17
CA PRO A 42 8.22 16.09 0.58
C PRO A 42 8.23 17.32 1.50
N VAL A 43 7.15 17.54 2.26
CA VAL A 43 7.01 18.71 3.16
C VAL A 43 7.69 18.47 4.51
N THR A 44 7.29 17.41 5.24
CA THR A 44 7.77 17.18 6.61
C THR A 44 9.13 16.51 6.69
N LYS A 45 9.66 16.01 5.57
CA LYS A 45 10.91 15.22 5.48
C LYS A 45 10.95 13.98 6.39
N LYS A 46 9.80 13.55 6.91
CA LYS A 46 9.66 12.34 7.73
C LYS A 46 9.53 11.10 6.86
N ARG A 47 10.07 9.98 7.34
CA ARG A 47 9.84 8.66 6.76
C ARG A 47 8.37 8.30 6.86
N ALA A 48 7.79 7.85 5.76
CA ALA A 48 6.41 7.37 5.67
C ALA A 48 6.38 6.00 5.00
N LYS A 49 5.38 5.20 5.38
CA LYS A 49 5.08 3.91 4.78
C LYS A 49 3.60 3.85 4.45
N LYS A 50 3.27 3.46 3.23
CA LYS A 50 1.90 3.26 2.75
C LYS A 50 1.69 1.80 2.41
N SER A 51 0.69 1.15 2.98
CA SER A 51 0.23 -0.14 2.50
C SER A 51 -0.56 0.07 1.21
N ILE A 52 -0.17 -0.65 0.15
CA ILE A 52 -0.82 -0.64 -1.16
C ILE A 52 -2.02 -1.59 -1.13
N GLY A 53 -1.80 -2.82 -0.64
CA GLY A 53 -2.84 -3.82 -0.48
C GLY A 53 -2.30 -5.25 -0.29
N PRO A 54 -3.19 -6.22 -0.08
CA PRO A 54 -2.80 -7.62 0.14
C PRO A 54 -2.43 -8.32 -1.18
N TYR A 55 -1.45 -9.21 -1.14
CA TYR A 55 -1.19 -10.18 -2.21
C TYR A 55 -2.05 -11.43 -1.97
N PRO A 56 -2.66 -12.05 -3.00
CA PRO A 56 -2.48 -11.80 -4.44
C PRO A 56 -3.45 -10.78 -5.05
N SER A 57 -4.36 -10.19 -4.26
CA SER A 57 -5.36 -9.23 -4.77
C SER A 57 -4.73 -8.02 -5.45
N VAL A 58 -3.59 -7.55 -4.94
CA VAL A 58 -2.70 -6.59 -5.62
C VAL A 58 -1.54 -7.38 -6.21
N THR A 59 -1.43 -7.35 -7.53
CA THR A 59 -0.35 -8.04 -8.24
C THR A 59 0.96 -7.26 -8.10
N LEU A 60 2.08 -7.91 -8.42
CA LEU A 60 3.38 -7.23 -8.49
C LEU A 60 3.37 -6.08 -9.51
N ALA A 61 2.67 -6.26 -10.65
CA ALA A 61 2.54 -5.23 -11.67
C ALA A 61 1.79 -4.00 -11.13
N ASP A 62 0.67 -4.20 -10.45
CA ASP A 62 -0.10 -3.12 -9.83
C ASP A 62 0.72 -2.39 -8.76
N ALA A 63 1.44 -3.13 -7.94
CA ALA A 63 2.33 -2.56 -6.93
C ALA A 63 3.44 -1.69 -7.55
N ARG A 64 4.02 -2.13 -8.68
CA ARG A 64 5.03 -1.37 -9.44
C ARG A 64 4.45 -0.14 -10.14
N ASN A 65 3.22 -0.22 -10.64
CA ASN A 65 2.49 0.92 -11.20
C ASN A 65 2.25 1.98 -10.11
N TYR A 66 1.72 1.57 -8.95
CA TYR A 66 1.51 2.46 -7.81
C TYR A 66 2.81 3.15 -7.37
N ARG A 67 3.92 2.40 -7.35
CA ARG A 67 5.26 2.93 -7.05
C ARG A 67 5.67 4.02 -8.05
N ALA A 68 5.49 3.78 -9.34
CA ALA A 68 5.84 4.74 -10.39
C ALA A 68 5.01 6.03 -10.27
N GLU A 69 3.70 5.89 -10.07
CA GLU A 69 2.79 7.03 -9.86
C GLU A 69 3.16 7.82 -8.60
N SER A 70 3.38 7.12 -7.49
CA SER A 70 3.78 7.75 -6.21
C SER A 70 5.10 8.50 -6.35
N ARG A 71 6.08 7.94 -7.07
CA ARG A 71 7.34 8.64 -7.36
C ARG A 71 7.16 9.87 -8.24
N SER A 72 6.25 9.81 -9.21
CA SER A 72 5.91 10.97 -10.04
C SER A 72 5.32 12.11 -9.21
N LEU A 73 4.43 11.79 -8.26
CA LEU A 73 3.88 12.77 -7.31
C LEU A 73 4.98 13.35 -6.41
N LEU A 74 5.86 12.51 -5.87
CA LEU A 74 6.97 12.95 -5.03
C LEU A 74 7.95 13.87 -5.77
N ALA A 75 8.20 13.62 -7.07
CA ALA A 75 9.01 14.51 -7.91
C ALA A 75 8.37 15.91 -8.03
N LYS A 76 7.04 15.99 -8.00
CA LYS A 76 6.26 17.23 -7.97
C LYS A 76 6.10 17.83 -6.56
N GLN A 77 6.79 17.29 -5.56
CA GLN A 77 6.65 17.65 -4.14
C GLN A 77 5.24 17.41 -3.56
N ILE A 78 4.46 16.49 -4.15
CA ILE A 78 3.13 16.11 -3.69
C ILE A 78 3.24 14.82 -2.86
N ASP A 79 2.61 14.79 -1.69
CA ASP A 79 2.54 13.58 -0.88
C ASP A 79 1.49 12.60 -1.46
N PRO A 80 1.88 11.35 -1.81
CA PRO A 80 0.95 10.39 -2.42
C PRO A 80 -0.25 10.01 -1.54
N GLN A 81 -0.11 10.02 -0.21
CA GLN A 81 -1.20 9.69 0.71
C GLN A 81 -2.22 10.82 0.79
N GLU A 82 -1.74 12.07 0.90
CA GLU A 82 -2.61 13.24 0.92
C GLU A 82 -3.37 13.39 -0.40
N HIS A 83 -2.68 13.21 -1.53
CA HIS A 83 -3.29 13.26 -2.86
C HIS A 83 -4.40 12.21 -3.04
N GLN A 84 -4.19 10.99 -2.53
CA GLN A 84 -5.22 9.94 -2.56
C GLN A 84 -6.41 10.30 -1.65
N GLN A 85 -6.15 10.87 -0.47
CA GLN A 85 -7.21 11.28 0.46
C GLN A 85 -8.05 12.42 -0.12
N GLU A 86 -7.42 13.41 -0.75
CA GLU A 86 -8.10 14.53 -1.39
C GLU A 86 -9.01 14.06 -2.54
N GLN A 87 -8.53 13.15 -3.40
CA GLN A 87 -9.34 12.57 -4.47
C GLN A 87 -10.55 11.80 -3.93
N LEU A 88 -10.37 11.02 -2.86
CA LEU A 88 -11.46 10.30 -2.20
C LEU A 88 -12.49 11.28 -1.65
N ARG A 89 -12.03 12.33 -0.94
CA ARG A 89 -12.88 13.36 -0.36
C ARG A 89 -13.68 14.11 -1.45
N SER A 90 -13.01 14.56 -2.50
CA SER A 90 -13.65 15.25 -3.62
C SER A 90 -14.69 14.37 -4.32
N SER A 91 -14.39 13.07 -4.49
CA SER A 91 -15.33 12.10 -5.06
C SER A 91 -16.56 11.85 -4.17
N LEU A 92 -16.38 11.86 -2.84
CA LEU A 92 -17.47 11.74 -1.88
C LEU A 92 -18.35 13.00 -1.90
N GLU A 93 -17.75 14.19 -1.88
CA GLU A 93 -18.46 15.47 -1.93
C GLU A 93 -19.28 15.61 -3.22
N ALA A 94 -18.72 15.26 -4.38
CA ALA A 94 -19.43 15.26 -5.65
C ALA A 94 -20.67 14.35 -5.65
N LYS A 95 -20.57 13.17 -5.01
CA LYS A 95 -21.72 12.25 -4.87
C LYS A 95 -22.79 12.86 -3.97
N THR A 96 -22.43 13.38 -2.80
CA THR A 96 -23.39 14.00 -1.87
C THR A 96 -24.13 15.17 -2.50
N ASN A 97 -23.41 16.06 -3.20
CA ASN A 97 -24.02 17.19 -3.90
C ASN A 97 -25.00 16.75 -4.99
N THR A 98 -24.70 15.66 -5.70
CA THR A 98 -25.58 15.11 -6.74
C THR A 98 -26.86 14.50 -6.15
N PHE A 99 -26.78 13.85 -4.99
CA PHE A 99 -27.97 13.31 -4.31
C PHE A 99 -28.91 14.41 -3.81
N GLN A 100 -28.38 15.52 -3.29
CA GLN A 100 -29.22 16.65 -2.84
C GLN A 100 -29.94 17.33 -4.02
N LEU A 101 -29.25 17.52 -5.15
CA LEU A 101 -29.82 18.13 -6.36
C LEU A 101 -30.95 17.31 -7.01
N VAL A 102 -31.02 16.00 -6.77
CA VAL A 102 -32.09 15.13 -7.31
C VAL A 102 -33.28 15.03 -6.37
N ALA A 103 -33.09 15.26 -5.06
CA ALA A 103 -34.15 15.16 -4.06
C ALA A 103 -35.04 16.40 -3.92
N GLU A 104 -34.67 17.53 -4.54
CA GLU A 104 -35.43 18.80 -4.51
C GLU A 104 -36.31 19.01 -5.77
N ARG A 105 -36.75 17.93 -6.43
CA ARG A 105 -37.67 17.99 -7.57
C ARG A 105 -39.01 17.34 -7.28
#